data_AF-A0A915E7B6-F1
#
_entry.id   AF-A0A915E7B6-F1
#
_cell.length_a   1.000
_cell.length_b   1.000
_cell.length_c   1.000
_cell.angle_alpha   90.00
_cell.angle_beta   90.00
_cell.angle_gamma   90.00
#
_symmetry.space_group_name_H-M   'P 1'
#
loop_
_entity.id
_entity.type
_entity.pdbx_description
1 polymer ?
#
loop_
_entity_poly.entity_id
_entity_poly.type
_entity_poly.pdbx_seq_one_letter_code
_entity_poly.pdbx_strand_id
1 'polypeptide(L)' 'MQEIGEGLYCDLCAYDHSCRPNTIYVCHGYKATLRPLHAGVNLLDRSTTFYSYIDLLCAKQARKNC' A
#
# COMPACT_ATOMS: atom_id res chain seq x y z
N MET A 1 16.89 -1.74 1.98
CA MET A 1 16.07 -0.59 2.44
C MET A 1 16.51 -0.23 3.84
N GLN A 2 16.49 1.06 4.16
CA GLN A 2 16.76 1.54 5.52
C GLN A 2 15.44 2.06 6.08
N GLU A 3 14.96 1.43 7.16
CA GLU A 3 13.81 1.93 7.90
C GLU A 3 14.24 3.14 8.75
N ILE A 4 13.44 4.21 8.71
CA ILE A 4 13.74 5.47 9.38
C ILE A 4 12.75 5.81 10.50
N GLY A 5 11.73 4.97 10.69
CA GLY A 5 10.69 5.14 11.71
C GLY A 5 9.36 4.52 11.29
N GLU A 6 8.48 4.39 12.28
CA GLU A 6 7.12 3.86 12.13
C GLU A 6 6.08 4.98 12.32
N GLY A 7 4.91 4.84 11.71
CA GLY A 7 3.81 5.78 11.86
C GLY A 7 2.46 5.12 11.60
N LEU A 8 1.44 5.51 12.37
CA LEU A 8 0.08 5.02 12.23
C LEU A 8 -0.75 5.98 11.38
N TYR A 9 -1.20 5.50 10.22
CA TYR A 9 -2.06 6.25 9.30
C TYR A 9 -3.42 5.56 9.21
N CYS A 10 -4.36 5.91 10.11
CA CYS A 10 -5.66 5.24 10.23
C CYS A 10 -6.46 5.20 8.92
N ASP A 11 -6.36 6.25 8.11
CA ASP A 11 -7.05 6.29 6.81
C ASP A 11 -6.48 5.27 5.81
N LEU A 12 -5.16 5.01 5.85
CA LEU A 12 -4.53 3.98 5.02
C LEU A 12 -4.88 2.57 5.49
N CYS A 13 -4.99 2.37 6.80
CA CYS A 13 -5.38 1.08 7.38
C CYS A 13 -6.81 0.64 6.97
N ALA A 14 -7.61 1.53 6.37
CA ALA A 14 -8.94 1.21 5.88
C ALA A 14 -8.97 0.61 4.46
N TYR A 15 -7.84 0.55 3.76
CA TYR A 15 -7.73 -0.06 2.42
C TYR A 15 -7.10 -1.44 2.51
N ASP A 16 -7.64 -2.40 1.76
CA ASP A 16 -7.19 -3.79 1.81
C ASP A 16 -5.89 -4.06 1.03
N HIS A 17 -5.28 -5.19 1.39
CA HIS A 17 -4.07 -5.71 0.74
C HIS A 17 -4.34 -6.26 -0.67
N SER A 18 -3.41 -6.02 -1.58
CA SER A 18 -3.25 -6.84 -2.79
C SER A 18 -1.79 -7.10 -3.14
N CYS A 19 -1.50 -8.34 -3.57
CA CYS A 19 -0.23 -8.71 -4.21
C CYS A 19 -0.10 -8.17 -5.65
N ARG A 20 -1.18 -7.62 -6.21
CA ARG A 20 -1.24 -6.88 -7.49
C ARG A 20 -2.00 -5.58 -7.24
N PRO A 21 -1.38 -4.62 -6.53
CA PRO A 21 -2.06 -3.40 -6.11
C PRO A 21 -2.36 -2.50 -7.32
N ASN A 22 -3.37 -1.66 -7.18
CA ASN A 22 -3.70 -0.61 -8.15
C ASN A 22 -3.34 0.80 -7.62
N THR A 23 -2.90 0.88 -6.37
CA THR A 23 -2.37 2.10 -5.76
C THR A 23 -1.01 1.85 -5.12
N ILE A 24 -0.26 2.93 -4.94
CA ILE A 24 0.97 2.96 -4.17
C ILE A 24 0.90 4.04 -3.10
N TYR A 25 1.36 3.67 -1.92
CA TYR A 25 1.53 4.59 -0.81
C TYR A 25 2.95 5.20 -0.85
N VAL A 26 3.05 6.51 -0.66
CA VAL A 26 4.33 7.24 -0.58
C VAL A 26 4.32 8.14 0.65
N CYS A 27 5.42 8.12 1.41
CA CYS A 27 5.66 9.01 2.54
C CYS A 27 6.45 10.25 2.10
N HIS A 28 5.98 11.44 2.46
CA HIS A 28 6.75 12.69 2.38
C HIS A 28 6.92 13.24 3.79
N GLY A 29 7.99 12.82 4.47
CA GLY A 29 8.16 13.02 5.91
C GLY A 29 7.05 12.28 6.69
N TYR A 30 6.27 13.02 7.48
CA TYR A 30 5.13 12.48 8.23
C TYR A 30 3.82 12.48 7.43
N LYS A 31 3.83 12.94 6.17
CA LYS A 31 2.63 12.98 5.33
C LYS A 31 2.55 11.72 4.50
N ALA A 32 1.47 10.97 4.73
CA ALA A 32 1.11 9.84 3.92
C ALA A 32 0.32 10.26 2.66
N THR A 33 0.68 9.75 1.49
CA THR A 33 -0.07 10.01 0.24
C THR A 33 -0.31 8.71 -0.51
N LEU A 34 -1.58 8.41 -0.81
CA LEU A 34 -1.97 7.30 -1.67
C LEU A 34 -2.10 7.80 -3.11
N ARG A 35 -1.47 7.10 -4.07
CA ARG A 35 -1.47 7.47 -5.49
C ARG A 35 -2.00 6.32 -6.35
N PRO A 36 -2.81 6.62 -7.38
CA PRO A 36 -3.29 5.60 -8.31
C PRO A 36 -2.18 5.24 -9.31
N LEU A 37 -2.07 3.95 -9.65
CA LEU A 37 -1.13 3.46 -10.67
C LEU A 37 -1.70 3.59 -12.09
N HIS A 38 -3.01 3.79 -12.24
CA HIS A 38 -3.67 4.05 -13.52
C HIS A 38 -4.87 4.98 -13.36
N ALA A 39 -5.29 5.64 -14.44
CA ALA A 39 -6.34 6.67 -14.44
C ALA A 39 -7.73 6.16 -14.00
N GLY A 40 -7.99 4.85 -14.08
CA GLY A 40 -9.28 4.25 -13.69
C GLY A 40 -9.48 3.96 -12.19
N VAL A 41 -8.53 4.27 -11.32
CA VAL A 41 -8.68 3.99 -9.87
C VAL A 41 -9.45 5.13 -9.20
N ASN A 42 -10.53 4.78 -8.50
CA ASN A 42 -11.22 5.70 -7.60
C ASN A 42 -10.70 5.52 -6.17
N LEU A 43 -9.81 6.42 -5.73
CA LEU A 43 -9.21 6.36 -4.38
C LEU A 43 -10.23 6.45 -3.24
N LEU A 44 -11.44 6.97 -3.48
CA LEU A 44 -12.47 7.07 -2.44
C LEU A 44 -13.23 5.75 -2.25
N ASP A 45 -13.15 4.85 -3.23
CA ASP A 45 -13.75 3.52 -3.15
C ASP A 45 -12.76 2.52 -2.57
N ARG A 46 -12.92 2.27 -1.26
CA ARG A 46 -12.08 1.33 -0.49
C ARG A 46 -12.28 -0.13 -0.89
N SER A 47 -13.42 -0.47 -1.51
CA SER A 47 -13.71 -1.85 -1.92
C SER A 47 -12.96 -2.26 -3.18
N THR A 48 -12.52 -1.29 -3.98
CA THR A 48 -11.79 -1.51 -5.24
C THR A 48 -10.38 -0.97 -5.22
N THR A 49 -9.99 -0.22 -4.18
CA THR A 49 -8.66 0.35 -4.02
C THR A 49 -7.79 -0.50 -3.12
N PHE A 50 -6.64 -0.95 -3.64
CA PHE A 50 -5.74 -1.84 -2.93
C PHE A 50 -4.29 -1.36 -3.02
N TYR A 51 -3.57 -1.47 -1.91
CA TYR A 51 -2.11 -1.29 -1.86
C TYR A 51 -1.44 -2.54 -1.28
N SER A 52 -0.11 -2.64 -1.40
CA SER A 52 0.60 -3.78 -0.85
C SER A 52 1.12 -3.51 0.55
N TYR A 53 0.95 -4.48 1.44
CA TYR A 53 1.40 -4.40 2.84
C TYR A 53 2.81 -4.95 3.02
N ILE A 54 3.29 -5.69 2.01
CA ILE A 54 4.51 -6.46 2.04
C ILE A 54 5.32 -6.16 0.79
N ASP A 55 6.60 -6.49 0.83
CA ASP A 55 7.45 -6.42 -0.35
C ASP A 55 7.00 -7.45 -1.41
N LEU A 56 6.79 -6.96 -2.62
CA LEU A 56 6.39 -7.76 -3.77
C LEU A 56 7.56 -8.41 -4.50
N LEU A 57 8.80 -7.97 -4.25
CA LEU A 57 10.01 -8.50 -4.88
C LEU A 57 10.38 -9.90 -4.37
N CYS A 58 9.73 -10.37 -3.30
CA CYS A 58 9.89 -11.72 -2.76
C CYS A 58 9.07 -12.77 -3.52
N ALA A 59 9.51 -14.04 -3.48
CA ALA A 59 8.78 -15.15 -4.07
C ALA A 59 7.38 -15.33 -3.44
N LYS A 60 6.42 -15.85 -4.22
CA LYS A 60 5.02 -16.05 -3.77
C LYS A 60 4.90 -16.88 -2.49
N GLN A 61 5.77 -17.87 -2.31
CA GLN A 61 5.74 -18.72 -1.11
C GLN A 61 6.17 -17.96 0.15
N ALA A 62 7.14 -17.05 0.04
CA ALA A 62 7.59 -16.22 1.16
C ALA A 62 6.48 -15.27 1.64
N ARG A 63 5.70 -14.72 0.71
CA ARG A 63 4.61 -13.77 1.01
C ARG A 63 3.46 -14.34 1.85
N LYS A 64 3.33 -15.66 1.96
CA LYS A 64 2.31 -16.29 2.83
C LYS A 64 2.70 -16.30 4.30
N ASN A 65 3.97 -16.05 4.59
CA ASN A 65 4.56 -16.17 5.91
C ASN A 65 4.99 -14.81 6.48
N CYS A 66 4.62 -13.71 5.80
CA CYS A 66 4.92 -12.34 6.21
C CYS A 66 3.81 -11.78 7.10
#